data_AF-A0A9W9Y5X0-F1
#
_entry.id   AF-A0A9W9Y5X0-F1
#
_cell.length_a   1.000
_cell.length_b   1.000
_cell.length_c   1.000
_cell.angle_alpha   90.00
_cell.angle_beta   90.00
_cell.angle_gamma   90.00
#
_symmetry.space_group_name_H-M   'P 1'
#
loop_
_entity.id
_entity.type
_entity.pdbx_description
1 polymer ?
#
loop_
_entity_poly.entity_id
_entity_poly.type
_entity_poly.pdbx_seq_one_letter_code
_entity_poly.pdbx_strand_id
1 'polypeptide(L)'
;MSSQTTTTAIKPKPITPKAIVHFGLYTTPDKYEEMVQWHLSFFGGSLVLKNEFAAFIAYDDEHHRMVIVSDPNHVRPEDRKSAVGIFHIAFTLDTLADLATSYEQRKALGIEPFWPVNHGMSTSMYYYDPDGNEFELQVDNFDTTEAARQFMASEEYAENPIGVDIDVEEWLRRVRSGEDEKSIKARPVIGRRHTRPENSIYFSPIAIAAK
;
A
#
# COMPACT_ATOMS: atom_id res chain seq x y z
N MET A 1 29.61 43.73 26.36
CA MET A 1 28.70 43.00 25.47
C MET A 1 29.23 41.58 25.36
N SER A 2 28.60 40.61 26.02
CA SER A 2 29.04 39.21 26.01
C SER A 2 28.11 38.43 25.08
N SER A 3 28.65 37.92 23.98
CA SER A 3 27.95 37.04 23.06
C SER A 3 27.85 35.65 23.66
N GLN A 4 26.64 35.23 24.04
CA GLN A 4 26.38 33.84 24.39
C GLN A 4 26.28 33.02 23.09
N THR A 5 27.30 32.21 22.85
CA THR A 5 27.29 31.17 21.81
C THR A 5 26.49 29.98 22.33
N THR A 6 25.21 29.90 21.96
CA THR A 6 24.35 28.76 22.31
C THR A 6 24.82 27.54 21.51
N THR A 7 25.63 26.69 22.14
CA THR A 7 26.03 25.41 21.57
C THR A 7 24.89 24.41 21.81
N THR A 8 24.04 24.20 20.80
CA THR A 8 23.00 23.16 20.88
C THR A 8 23.68 21.80 20.93
N ALA A 9 23.61 21.12 22.09
CA ALA A 9 24.16 19.79 22.25
C ALA A 9 23.48 18.81 21.28
N ILE A 10 24.24 18.25 20.34
CA ILE A 10 23.75 17.22 19.41
C ILE A 10 23.44 15.98 20.23
N LYS A 11 22.15 15.62 20.35
CA LYS A 11 21.75 14.35 20.98
C LYS A 11 22.24 13.19 20.11
N PRO A 12 22.81 12.12 20.69
CA PRO A 12 23.29 10.98 19.91
C PRO A 12 22.11 10.31 19.18
N LYS A 13 22.33 9.99 17.90
CA LYS A 13 21.35 9.28 17.07
C LYS A 13 21.11 7.87 17.64
N PRO A 14 19.86 7.45 17.89
CA PRO A 14 19.56 6.07 18.24
C PRO A 14 19.99 5.09 17.14
N ILE A 15 20.33 3.86 17.52
CA ILE A 15 20.57 2.78 16.56
C ILE A 15 19.30 2.55 15.73
N THR A 16 19.43 2.49 14.42
CA THR A 16 18.30 2.29 13.50
C THR A 16 18.04 0.80 13.26
N PRO A 17 16.76 0.35 13.21
CA PRO A 17 16.42 -1.00 12.79
C PRO A 17 16.99 -1.31 11.40
N LYS A 18 17.33 -2.59 11.16
CA LYS A 18 17.84 -3.06 9.86
C LYS A 18 16.73 -3.27 8.83
N ALA A 19 15.57 -3.75 9.27
CA ALA A 19 14.44 -4.10 8.40
C ALA A 19 13.13 -4.13 9.20
N ILE A 20 12.01 -4.07 8.49
CA ILE A 20 10.73 -4.57 8.99
C ILE A 20 10.78 -6.10 8.86
N VAL A 21 10.38 -6.82 9.92
CA VAL A 21 10.41 -8.29 9.94
C VAL A 21 9.02 -8.85 9.68
N HIS A 22 8.04 -8.53 10.53
CA HIS A 22 6.66 -8.98 10.36
C HIS A 22 5.66 -7.93 10.89
N PHE A 23 4.40 -8.09 10.50
CA PHE A 23 3.25 -7.41 11.09
C PHE A 23 2.17 -8.42 11.47
N GLY A 24 1.32 -8.05 12.43
CA GLY A 24 0.26 -8.92 12.94
C GLY A 24 -1.10 -8.29 12.78
N LEU A 25 -2.10 -9.12 12.45
CA LEU A 25 -3.50 -8.74 12.38
C LEU A 25 -4.31 -9.59 13.37
N TYR A 26 -5.24 -8.93 14.07
CA TYR A 26 -6.33 -9.63 14.73
C TYR A 26 -7.51 -9.77 13.78
N THR A 27 -8.23 -10.88 13.91
CA THR A 27 -9.48 -11.13 13.23
C THR A 27 -10.44 -11.90 14.14
N THR A 28 -11.73 -11.88 13.80
CA THR A 28 -12.74 -12.64 14.52
C THR A 28 -12.72 -14.12 14.09
N PRO A 29 -13.15 -15.07 14.95
CA PRO A 29 -13.17 -16.49 14.59
C PRO A 29 -13.95 -16.83 13.31
N ASP A 30 -15.04 -16.11 13.01
CA ASP A 30 -15.82 -16.29 11.77
C ASP A 30 -15.07 -15.87 10.50
N LYS A 31 -14.06 -15.00 10.61
CA LYS A 31 -13.27 -14.49 9.48
C LYS A 31 -11.90 -15.15 9.33
N TYR A 32 -11.48 -15.91 10.32
CA TYR A 32 -10.11 -16.40 10.41
C TYR A 32 -9.67 -17.19 9.17
N GLU A 33 -10.48 -18.14 8.69
CA GLU A 33 -10.12 -18.92 7.50
C GLU A 33 -10.06 -18.05 6.24
N GLU A 34 -11.04 -17.16 6.07
CA GLU A 34 -11.11 -16.24 4.92
C GLU A 34 -9.89 -15.31 4.89
N MET A 35 -9.50 -14.76 6.05
CA MET A 35 -8.30 -13.94 6.22
C MET A 35 -7.04 -14.71 5.84
N VAL A 36 -6.89 -15.95 6.29
CA VAL A 36 -5.72 -16.77 5.95
C VAL A 36 -5.65 -17.03 4.45
N GLN A 37 -6.74 -17.48 3.82
CA GLN A 37 -6.76 -17.78 2.39
C GLN A 37 -6.55 -16.54 1.52
N TRP A 38 -7.15 -15.42 1.90
CA TRP A 38 -6.98 -14.15 1.19
C TRP A 38 -5.52 -13.73 1.20
N HIS A 39 -4.84 -13.77 2.36
CA HIS A 39 -3.45 -13.33 2.45
C HIS A 39 -2.46 -14.31 1.80
N LEU A 40 -2.72 -15.62 1.81
CA LEU A 40 -1.94 -16.57 1.01
C LEU A 40 -2.03 -16.23 -0.48
N SER A 41 -3.24 -15.94 -0.97
CA SER A 41 -3.50 -15.56 -2.36
C SER A 41 -2.90 -14.21 -2.72
N PHE A 42 -3.07 -13.21 -1.85
CA PHE A 42 -2.63 -11.84 -2.07
C PHE A 42 -1.10 -11.71 -2.12
N PHE A 43 -0.39 -12.39 -1.22
CA PHE A 43 1.07 -12.34 -1.17
C PHE A 43 1.75 -13.43 -2.02
N GLY A 44 1.00 -14.40 -2.55
CA GLY A 44 1.61 -15.61 -3.13
C GLY A 44 2.44 -16.38 -2.10
N GLY A 45 2.03 -16.32 -0.83
CA GLY A 45 2.78 -16.84 0.31
C GLY A 45 2.50 -18.31 0.61
N SER A 46 3.19 -18.82 1.62
CA SER A 46 3.04 -20.18 2.15
C SER A 46 2.82 -20.17 3.67
N LEU A 47 2.10 -21.16 4.17
CA LEU A 47 1.91 -21.36 5.60
C LEU A 47 3.18 -21.94 6.22
N VAL A 48 3.66 -21.27 7.26
CA VAL A 48 4.72 -21.76 8.14
C VAL A 48 4.10 -22.58 9.28
N LEU A 49 3.01 -22.05 9.83
CA LEU A 49 2.20 -22.71 10.85
C LEU A 49 0.76 -22.21 10.75
N LYS A 50 -0.21 -23.09 11.00
CA LYS A 50 -1.61 -22.74 11.22
C LYS A 50 -2.18 -23.65 12.32
N ASN A 51 -2.81 -23.05 13.32
CA ASN A 51 -3.62 -23.75 14.31
C ASN A 51 -4.98 -23.04 14.46
N GLU A 52 -5.75 -23.35 15.50
CA GLU A 52 -7.08 -22.76 15.70
C GLU A 52 -7.04 -21.27 16.08
N PHE A 53 -5.89 -20.74 16.53
CA PHE A 53 -5.75 -19.39 17.07
C PHE A 53 -4.83 -18.49 16.25
N ALA A 54 -3.89 -19.07 15.48
CA ALA A 54 -2.87 -18.29 14.78
C ALA A 54 -2.38 -18.96 13.49
N ALA A 55 -2.17 -18.14 12.46
CA ALA A 55 -1.51 -18.52 11.21
C ALA A 55 -0.30 -17.61 10.96
N PHE A 56 0.81 -18.21 10.54
CA PHE A 56 2.05 -17.52 10.18
C PHE A 56 2.31 -17.75 8.70
N ILE A 57 2.52 -16.65 7.96
CA ILE A 57 2.70 -16.67 6.50
C ILE A 57 4.08 -16.10 6.15
N ALA A 58 4.81 -16.82 5.31
CA ALA A 58 6.04 -16.36 4.67
C ALA A 58 5.81 -16.19 3.17
N TYR A 59 6.41 -15.15 2.58
CA TYR A 59 6.39 -14.91 1.13
C TYR A 59 7.78 -14.55 0.56
N ASP A 60 8.82 -14.58 1.41
CA ASP A 60 10.22 -14.39 1.04
C ASP A 60 11.14 -15.25 1.94
N ASP A 61 12.39 -14.83 2.16
CA ASP A 61 13.39 -15.58 2.93
C ASP A 61 13.25 -15.46 4.45
N GLU A 62 12.37 -14.59 4.95
CA GLU A 62 12.11 -14.45 6.39
C GLU A 62 11.22 -15.57 6.93
N HIS A 63 11.43 -15.99 8.18
CA HIS A 63 10.71 -17.11 8.78
C HIS A 63 9.19 -16.93 8.78
N HIS A 64 8.69 -15.69 8.77
CA HIS A 64 7.33 -15.27 8.50
C HIS A 64 7.31 -13.75 8.38
N ARG A 65 6.46 -13.25 7.49
CA ARG A 65 6.22 -11.81 7.30
C ARG A 65 4.92 -11.33 7.90
N MET A 66 4.00 -12.25 8.15
CA MET A 66 2.70 -11.93 8.69
C MET A 66 2.23 -12.98 9.68
N VAL A 67 1.55 -12.53 10.72
CA VAL A 67 0.76 -13.36 11.63
C VAL A 67 -0.69 -12.91 11.63
N ILE A 68 -1.63 -13.85 11.51
CA ILE A 68 -3.07 -13.61 11.71
C ILE A 68 -3.46 -14.33 12.98
N VAL A 69 -4.05 -13.60 13.93
CA VAL A 69 -4.52 -14.12 15.21
C VAL A 69 -6.05 -14.08 15.24
N SER A 70 -6.66 -15.24 15.47
CA SER A 70 -8.09 -15.37 15.73
C SER A 70 -8.37 -15.13 17.21
N ASP A 71 -9.10 -14.06 17.53
CA ASP A 71 -9.45 -13.71 18.90
C ASP A 71 -10.96 -13.42 19.03
N PRO A 72 -11.71 -14.21 19.82
CA PRO A 72 -13.14 -13.97 20.05
C PRO A 72 -13.46 -12.66 20.79
N ASN A 73 -12.48 -11.99 21.38
CA ASN A 73 -12.67 -10.72 22.09
C ASN A 73 -12.46 -9.48 21.20
N HIS A 74 -11.96 -9.68 19.97
CA HIS A 74 -11.81 -8.59 19.02
C HIS A 74 -13.12 -8.37 18.26
N VAL A 75 -13.36 -7.12 17.85
CA VAL A 75 -14.53 -6.73 17.05
C VAL A 75 -14.06 -6.03 15.80
N ARG A 76 -14.74 -6.28 14.68
CA ARG A 76 -14.53 -5.50 13.47
C ARG A 76 -15.06 -4.08 13.70
N PRO A 77 -14.28 -3.03 13.38
CA PRO A 77 -14.78 -1.67 13.48
C PRO A 77 -15.94 -1.46 12.51
N GLU A 78 -16.98 -0.72 12.95
CA GLU A 78 -18.15 -0.41 12.12
C GLU A 78 -17.76 0.42 10.89
N ASP A 79 -16.83 1.36 11.07
CA ASP A 79 -16.25 2.14 10.00
C ASP A 79 -14.72 2.22 10.15
N ARG A 80 -14.01 1.55 9.24
CA ARG A 80 -12.55 1.58 9.17
C ARG A 80 -11.99 2.99 8.93
N LYS A 81 -12.72 3.86 8.23
CA LYS A 81 -12.23 5.21 7.86
C LYS A 81 -12.13 6.15 9.06
N SER A 82 -12.89 5.87 10.12
CA SER A 82 -12.89 6.65 11.37
C SER A 82 -12.18 5.95 12.53
N ALA A 83 -11.69 4.72 12.34
CA ALA A 83 -10.95 3.98 13.35
C ALA A 83 -9.51 4.53 13.53
N VAL A 84 -9.04 4.59 14.78
CA VAL A 84 -7.63 4.86 15.08
C VAL A 84 -6.80 3.59 14.88
N GLY A 85 -5.67 3.68 14.18
CA GLY A 85 -4.79 2.53 13.96
C GLY A 85 -3.75 2.75 12.85
N ILE A 86 -3.20 1.65 12.34
CA ILE A 86 -2.37 1.65 11.12
C ILE A 86 -3.29 1.99 9.94
N PHE A 87 -2.91 3.01 9.15
CA PHE A 87 -3.74 3.45 8.04
C PHE A 87 -3.73 2.47 6.86
N HIS A 88 -2.55 2.05 6.41
CA HIS A 88 -2.34 1.00 5.39
C HIS A 88 -0.90 0.45 5.50
N ILE A 89 -0.63 -0.65 4.80
CA ILE A 89 0.72 -1.23 4.67
C ILE A 89 1.04 -1.42 3.19
N ALA A 90 2.20 -0.92 2.75
CA ALA A 90 2.63 -0.96 1.36
C ALA A 90 3.81 -1.91 1.13
N PHE A 91 3.79 -2.59 -0.01
CA PHE A 91 4.80 -3.55 -0.46
C PHE A 91 5.25 -3.17 -1.86
N THR A 92 6.57 -3.18 -2.08
CA THR A 92 7.15 -2.86 -3.38
C THR A 92 7.30 -4.12 -4.23
N LEU A 93 7.07 -3.98 -5.53
CA LEU A 93 7.41 -4.95 -6.56
C LEU A 93 8.56 -4.38 -7.40
N ASP A 94 9.36 -5.27 -8.00
CA ASP A 94 10.61 -4.88 -8.65
C ASP A 94 10.41 -4.01 -9.90
N THR A 95 9.38 -4.32 -10.70
CA THR A 95 9.18 -3.66 -12.00
C THR A 95 7.72 -3.30 -12.27
N LEU A 96 7.51 -2.39 -13.23
CA LEU A 96 6.17 -2.03 -13.70
C LEU A 96 5.46 -3.23 -14.34
N ALA A 97 6.22 -4.07 -15.03
CA ALA A 97 5.72 -5.32 -15.60
C ALA A 97 5.30 -6.33 -14.51
N ASP A 98 6.00 -6.38 -13.37
CA ASP A 98 5.60 -7.21 -12.23
C ASP A 98 4.34 -6.69 -11.56
N LEU A 99 4.17 -5.37 -11.43
CA LEU A 99 2.92 -4.79 -10.93
C LEU A 99 1.74 -5.12 -11.86
N ALA A 100 1.94 -5.06 -13.18
CA ALA A 100 0.91 -5.42 -14.15
C ALA A 100 0.55 -6.91 -14.08
N THR A 101 1.56 -7.77 -13.97
CA THR A 101 1.37 -9.23 -13.82
C THR A 101 0.68 -9.56 -12.50
N SER A 102 1.08 -8.87 -11.43
CA SER A 102 0.51 -8.99 -10.10
C SER A 102 -0.99 -8.66 -10.11
N TYR A 103 -1.37 -7.57 -10.79
CA TYR A 103 -2.77 -7.20 -10.99
C TYR A 103 -3.56 -8.32 -11.71
N GLU A 104 -3.06 -8.82 -12.84
CA GLU A 104 -3.73 -9.88 -13.61
C GLU A 104 -3.91 -11.16 -12.78
N GLN A 105 -2.88 -11.58 -12.04
CA GLN A 105 -2.93 -12.76 -11.17
C GLN A 105 -3.97 -12.61 -10.05
N ARG A 106 -4.00 -11.45 -9.38
CA ARG A 106 -4.93 -11.19 -8.27
C ARG A 106 -6.36 -11.04 -8.76
N LYS A 107 -6.56 -10.38 -9.90
CA LYS A 107 -7.87 -10.32 -10.58
C LYS A 107 -8.40 -11.71 -10.91
N ALA A 108 -7.55 -12.61 -11.41
CA ALA A 108 -7.94 -14.01 -11.68
C ALA A 108 -8.36 -14.78 -10.42
N LEU A 109 -7.94 -14.34 -9.24
CA LEU A 109 -8.34 -14.87 -7.93
C LEU A 109 -9.53 -14.12 -7.30
N GLY A 110 -10.13 -13.17 -8.02
CA GLY A 110 -11.22 -12.34 -7.51
C GLY A 110 -10.77 -11.23 -6.54
N ILE A 111 -9.47 -10.93 -6.49
CA ILE A 111 -8.89 -9.86 -5.68
C ILE A 111 -8.56 -8.67 -6.58
N GLU A 112 -9.46 -7.70 -6.61
CA GLU A 112 -9.30 -6.49 -7.42
C GLU A 112 -8.98 -5.27 -6.55
N PRO A 113 -8.13 -4.34 -7.05
CA PRO A 113 -7.83 -3.13 -6.32
C PRO A 113 -9.06 -2.22 -6.27
N PHE A 114 -9.35 -1.65 -5.10
CA PHE A 114 -10.41 -0.64 -4.98
C PHE A 114 -9.91 0.74 -5.42
N TRP A 115 -8.60 0.97 -5.44
CA TRP A 115 -8.01 2.23 -5.83
C TRP A 115 -6.63 2.08 -6.47
N PRO A 116 -6.58 2.02 -7.81
CA PRO A 116 -5.39 2.28 -8.62
C PRO A 116 -5.05 3.77 -8.68
N VAL A 117 -3.79 4.13 -8.39
CA VAL A 117 -3.34 5.53 -8.33
C VAL A 117 -1.86 5.69 -8.66
N ASN A 118 -1.52 6.74 -9.40
CA ASN A 118 -0.15 7.22 -9.60
C ASN A 118 0.10 8.38 -8.63
N HIS A 119 0.84 8.10 -7.54
CA HIS A 119 1.22 9.10 -6.54
C HIS A 119 2.32 10.05 -7.03
N GLY A 120 2.98 9.71 -8.14
CA GLY A 120 4.08 10.46 -8.75
C GLY A 120 5.40 9.81 -8.44
N MET A 121 5.72 9.59 -7.17
CA MET A 121 6.87 8.78 -6.77
C MET A 121 6.64 7.28 -6.93
N SER A 122 5.39 6.83 -6.88
CA SER A 122 5.01 5.43 -7.05
C SER A 122 3.75 5.27 -7.91
N THR A 123 3.65 4.11 -8.56
CA THR A 123 2.42 3.60 -9.16
C THR A 123 1.89 2.50 -8.24
N SER A 124 0.66 2.67 -7.74
CA SER A 124 0.14 1.91 -6.60
C SER A 124 -1.24 1.31 -6.87
N MET A 125 -1.47 0.12 -6.34
CA MET A 125 -2.74 -0.61 -6.35
C MET A 125 -3.15 -0.92 -4.91
N TYR A 126 -4.28 -0.36 -4.44
CA TYR A 126 -4.79 -0.57 -3.08
C TYR A 126 -5.91 -1.62 -3.03
N TYR A 127 -5.86 -2.49 -2.02
CA TYR A 127 -6.76 -3.62 -1.80
C TYR A 127 -7.29 -3.62 -0.37
N TYR A 128 -8.48 -4.21 -0.19
CA TYR A 128 -8.99 -4.54 1.14
C TYR A 128 -8.87 -6.04 1.37
N ASP A 129 -8.40 -6.40 2.56
CA ASP A 129 -8.59 -7.75 3.06
C ASP A 129 -10.04 -7.97 3.56
N PRO A 130 -10.43 -9.20 3.94
CA PRO A 130 -11.77 -9.52 4.43
C PRO A 130 -12.25 -8.72 5.65
N ASP A 131 -11.33 -8.15 6.44
CA ASP A 131 -11.63 -7.29 7.60
C ASP A 131 -11.54 -5.79 7.28
N GLY A 132 -11.29 -5.44 6.01
CA GLY A 132 -11.16 -4.06 5.54
C GLY A 132 -9.85 -3.39 5.90
N ASN A 133 -8.78 -4.14 6.24
CA ASN A 133 -7.44 -3.58 6.33
C ASN A 133 -6.92 -3.22 4.93
N GLU A 134 -6.19 -2.11 4.82
CA GLU A 134 -5.69 -1.62 3.53
C GLU A 134 -4.27 -2.11 3.24
N PHE A 135 -4.14 -2.75 2.09
CA PHE A 135 -2.87 -3.25 1.54
C PHE A 135 -2.56 -2.57 0.22
N GLU A 136 -1.30 -2.20 0.01
CA GLU A 136 -0.83 -1.57 -1.22
C GLU A 136 0.28 -2.42 -1.86
N LEU A 137 0.14 -2.67 -3.16
CA LEU A 137 1.24 -3.13 -4.01
C LEU A 137 1.65 -1.98 -4.92
N GLN A 138 2.94 -1.66 -4.93
CA GLN A 138 3.45 -0.50 -5.66
C GLN A 138 4.77 -0.79 -6.38
N VAL A 139 5.10 0.04 -7.38
CA VAL A 139 6.45 0.14 -7.95
C VAL A 139 6.91 1.60 -7.92
N ASP A 140 8.21 1.82 -7.69
CA ASP A 140 8.81 3.14 -7.76
C ASP A 140 8.80 3.67 -9.21
N ASN A 141 8.43 4.93 -9.36
CA ASN A 141 8.42 5.64 -10.65
C ASN A 141 9.78 6.27 -11.00
N PHE A 142 10.72 6.28 -10.06
CA PHE A 142 12.06 6.87 -10.20
C PHE A 142 13.15 5.81 -10.05
N ASP A 143 14.26 5.99 -10.77
CA ASP A 143 15.41 5.06 -10.71
C ASP A 143 16.13 5.06 -9.36
N THR A 144 15.94 6.10 -8.54
CA THR A 144 16.58 6.23 -7.22
C THR A 144 15.62 6.80 -6.18
N THR A 145 15.76 6.32 -4.95
CA THR A 145 15.01 6.87 -3.80
C THR A 145 15.30 8.36 -3.58
N GLU A 146 16.50 8.83 -3.93
CA GLU A 146 16.84 10.25 -3.81
C GLU A 146 16.04 11.12 -4.80
N ALA A 147 15.93 10.68 -6.06
CA ALA A 147 15.09 11.38 -7.04
C ALA A 147 13.60 11.38 -6.63
N ALA A 148 13.10 10.25 -6.11
CA ALA A 148 11.74 10.18 -5.56
C ALA A 148 11.54 11.17 -4.39
N ARG A 149 12.50 11.29 -3.47
CA ARG A 149 12.45 12.27 -2.37
C ARG A 149 12.48 13.70 -2.86
N GLN A 150 13.27 14.00 -3.89
CA GLN A 150 13.32 15.33 -4.49
C GLN A 150 11.97 15.69 -5.13
N PHE A 151 11.33 14.75 -5.82
CA PHE A 151 9.97 14.94 -6.32
C PHE A 151 8.98 15.20 -5.19
N MET A 152 9.00 14.39 -4.11
CA MET A 152 8.12 14.60 -2.95
C MET A 152 8.33 15.94 -2.25
N ALA A 153 9.52 16.53 -2.34
CA ALA A 153 9.83 17.85 -1.77
C ALA A 153 9.44 19.02 -2.69
N SER A 154 8.90 18.75 -3.87
CA SER A 154 8.55 19.78 -4.87
C SER A 154 7.20 20.46 -4.60
N GLU A 155 7.01 21.63 -5.20
CA GLU A 155 5.71 22.34 -5.20
C GLU A 155 4.61 21.52 -5.93
N GLU A 156 4.97 20.77 -6.97
CA GLU A 156 4.04 19.92 -7.71
C GLU A 156 3.47 18.79 -6.81
N TYR A 157 4.32 18.18 -5.99
CA TYR A 157 3.85 17.18 -5.03
C TYR A 157 3.06 17.82 -3.89
N ALA A 158 3.43 19.02 -3.43
CA ALA A 158 2.69 19.74 -2.41
C ALA A 158 1.27 20.14 -2.87
N GLU A 159 1.08 20.45 -4.17
CA GLU A 159 -0.24 20.75 -4.75
C GLU A 159 -1.13 19.49 -4.83
N ASN A 160 -0.54 18.33 -5.14
CA ASN A 160 -1.24 17.06 -5.17
C ASN A 160 -0.43 15.95 -4.48
N PRO A 161 -0.53 15.77 -3.16
CA PRO A 161 0.13 14.67 -2.46
C PRO A 161 -0.62 13.33 -2.57
N ILE A 162 -1.82 13.32 -3.16
CA ILE A 162 -2.71 12.14 -3.25
C ILE A 162 -2.53 11.35 -4.54
N GLY A 163 -2.04 11.98 -5.60
CA GLY A 163 -1.85 11.34 -6.90
C GLY A 163 -3.01 11.49 -7.87
N VAL A 164 -2.92 10.76 -8.99
CA VAL A 164 -3.90 10.74 -10.07
C VAL A 164 -4.42 9.33 -10.22
N ASP A 165 -5.74 9.16 -10.26
CA ASP A 165 -6.34 7.84 -10.43
C ASP A 165 -5.90 7.22 -11.75
N ILE A 166 -5.71 5.90 -11.73
CA ILE A 166 -5.33 5.13 -12.91
C ILE A 166 -6.56 4.39 -13.41
N ASP A 167 -6.92 4.54 -14.68
CA ASP A 167 -7.74 3.53 -15.35
C ASP A 167 -6.87 2.28 -15.53
N VAL A 168 -7.12 1.26 -14.70
CA VAL A 168 -6.25 0.08 -14.61
C VAL A 168 -6.21 -0.74 -15.90
N GLU A 169 -7.29 -0.77 -16.67
CA GLU A 169 -7.33 -1.52 -17.93
C GLU A 169 -6.53 -0.81 -19.02
N GLU A 170 -6.66 0.51 -19.11
CA GLU A 170 -5.85 1.31 -20.03
C GLU A 170 -4.37 1.30 -19.64
N TRP A 171 -4.06 1.40 -18.34
CA TRP A 171 -2.70 1.29 -17.84
C TRP A 171 -2.09 -0.08 -18.15
N LEU A 172 -2.83 -1.17 -17.92
CA LEU A 172 -2.39 -2.52 -18.25
C LEU A 172 -2.10 -2.63 -19.76
N ARG A 173 -3.00 -2.12 -20.61
CA ARG A 173 -2.82 -2.10 -22.07
C ARG A 173 -1.53 -1.37 -22.45
N ARG A 174 -1.25 -0.20 -21.85
CA ARG A 174 -0.02 0.57 -22.09
C ARG A 174 1.23 -0.22 -21.69
N VAL A 175 1.25 -0.81 -20.48
CA VAL A 175 2.38 -1.64 -20.02
C VAL A 175 2.64 -2.82 -20.96
N ARG A 176 1.58 -3.50 -21.42
CA ARG A 176 1.69 -4.65 -22.32
C ARG A 176 2.03 -4.29 -23.77
N SER A 177 1.87 -3.02 -24.17
CA SER A 177 2.16 -2.57 -25.53
C SER A 177 3.66 -2.36 -25.82
N GLY A 178 4.50 -2.32 -24.79
CA GLY A 178 5.90 -1.94 -24.91
C GLY A 178 6.14 -0.43 -25.04
N GLU A 179 5.15 0.39 -24.66
CA GLU A 179 5.35 1.83 -24.47
C GLU A 179 6.48 2.08 -23.45
N ASP A 180 7.27 3.14 -23.64
CA ASP A 180 8.35 3.51 -22.72
C ASP A 180 7.82 3.68 -21.30
N GLU A 181 8.40 2.94 -20.34
CA GLU A 181 7.94 2.95 -18.95
C GLU A 181 7.98 4.36 -18.34
N LYS A 182 8.91 5.22 -18.78
CA LYS A 182 8.98 6.61 -18.28
C LYS A 182 7.71 7.39 -18.60
N SER A 183 7.11 7.15 -19.77
CA SER A 183 5.83 7.77 -20.17
C SER A 183 4.65 7.22 -19.36
N ILE A 184 4.69 5.94 -18.98
CA ILE A 184 3.63 5.31 -18.18
C ILE A 184 3.72 5.75 -16.70
N LYS A 185 4.94 5.83 -16.17
CA LYS A 185 5.25 6.21 -14.78
C LYS A 185 5.08 7.71 -14.53
N ALA A 186 5.27 8.56 -15.54
CA ALA A 186 5.06 10.00 -15.42
C ALA A 186 3.63 10.32 -14.96
N ARG A 187 3.51 10.98 -13.81
CA ARG A 187 2.21 11.38 -13.28
C ARG A 187 1.65 12.58 -14.05
N PRO A 188 0.41 12.51 -14.54
CA PRO A 188 -0.26 13.67 -15.13
C PRO A 188 -0.43 14.82 -14.12
N VAL A 189 -0.30 16.06 -14.57
CA VAL A 189 -0.58 17.24 -13.74
C VAL A 189 -2.06 17.62 -13.88
N ILE A 190 -2.85 17.35 -12.84
CA ILE A 190 -4.30 17.64 -12.80
C ILE A 190 -4.67 18.80 -11.87
N GLY A 191 -3.66 19.50 -11.33
CA GLY A 191 -3.83 20.49 -10.28
C GLY A 191 -4.08 19.85 -8.91
N ARG A 192 -4.68 20.64 -8.00
CA ARG A 192 -4.83 20.31 -6.58
C ARG A 192 -5.66 19.05 -6.30
N ARG A 193 -5.17 18.22 -5.36
CA ARG A 193 -5.94 17.12 -4.75
C ARG A 193 -5.37 16.76 -3.38
N HIS A 194 -6.14 16.93 -2.31
CA HIS A 194 -5.69 16.72 -0.93
C HIS A 194 -6.44 15.59 -0.20
N THR A 195 -7.47 15.02 -0.84
CA THR A 195 -8.20 13.85 -0.30
C THR A 195 -8.39 12.79 -1.37
N ARG A 196 -8.51 11.52 -0.96
CA ARG A 196 -8.80 10.42 -1.90
C ARG A 196 -10.05 10.68 -2.76
N PRO A 197 -11.19 11.17 -2.22
CA PRO A 197 -12.39 11.37 -3.03
C PRO A 197 -12.35 12.54 -4.03
N GLU A 198 -11.56 13.58 -3.74
CA GLU A 198 -11.43 14.74 -4.61
C GLU A 198 -10.91 14.33 -6.00
N ASN A 199 -11.62 14.71 -7.06
CA ASN A 199 -11.28 14.40 -8.46
C ASN A 199 -11.05 12.90 -8.74
N SER A 200 -11.71 12.02 -8.00
CA SER A 200 -11.56 10.57 -8.14
C SER A 200 -12.60 9.93 -9.05
N ILE A 201 -12.17 8.96 -9.87
CA ILE A 201 -13.05 8.07 -10.64
C ILE A 201 -13.54 6.87 -9.80
N TYR A 202 -12.85 6.56 -8.69
CA TYR A 202 -13.15 5.40 -7.83
C TYR A 202 -14.04 5.75 -6.62
N PHE A 203 -14.00 7.00 -6.16
CA PHE A 203 -14.67 7.42 -4.91
C PHE A 203 -15.83 8.40 -5.11
N SER A 204 -16.39 8.48 -6.32
CA SER A 204 -17.53 9.35 -6.61
C SER A 204 -18.72 9.09 -5.66
N PRO A 205 -19.46 10.13 -5.22
CA PRO A 205 -20.55 10.00 -4.25
C PRO A 205 -21.67 9.02 -4.64
N ILE A 206 -21.80 8.65 -5.92
CA ILE A 206 -22.78 7.65 -6.39
C ILE A 206 -22.35 6.21 -6.06
N ALA A 207 -21.04 5.92 -6.03
CA ALA A 207 -20.51 4.56 -5.83
C ALA A 207 -20.58 4.08 -4.36
N ILE A 208 -20.74 4.99 -3.41
CA ILE A 208 -20.74 4.69 -1.96
C ILE A 208 -22.10 4.11 -1.51
N ALA A 209 -23.15 4.24 -2.30
CA ALA A 209 -24.49 3.75 -1.96
C ALA A 209 -24.81 2.31 -2.43
N ALA A 210 -23.86 1.62 -3.06
CA ALA A 210 -24.10 0.32 -3.73
C ALA A 210 -23.18 -0.84 -3.28
N LYS A 211 -22.49 -0.71 -2.15
CA LYS A 211 -21.82 -1.83 -1.46
C LYS A 211 -22.24 -1.83 0.00
#